data_AF-A0A0M8VLM2-F1
#
_entry.id   AF-A0A0M8VLM2-F1
#
_cell.length_a   1.000
_cell.length_b   1.000
_cell.length_c   1.000
_cell.angle_alpha   90.00
_cell.angle_beta   90.00
_cell.angle_gamma   90.00
#
_symmetry.space_group_name_H-M   'P 1'
#
loop_
_entity.id
_entity.type
_entity.pdbx_description
1 polymer ?
#
loop_
_entity_poly.entity_id
_entity_poly.type
_entity_poly.pdbx_seq_one_letter_code
_entity_poly.pdbx_strand_id
1 'polypeptide(L)'
;MTTGPRQPEARALYLAAGYTALSGRIDLYLGPNPTAAYHAATSGKSEVVGTSSGAGATLQGLIAATTKKDSGLVEPLADALDEIIENGTYAKVLERWGLSDEAVTDSEINPPGLPETDK
;
A
#
# COMPACT_ATOMS: atom_id res chain seq x y z
N MET A 1 37.57 -11.62 -25.09
CA MET A 1 37.63 -12.03 -23.67
C MET A 1 38.44 -10.94 -22.98
N THR A 2 37.95 -10.12 -22.06
CA THR A 2 37.01 -10.33 -20.96
C THR A 2 36.25 -9.02 -20.67
N THR A 3 34.96 -9.10 -20.41
CA THR A 3 34.21 -8.02 -19.74
C THR A 3 33.47 -8.68 -18.60
N GLY A 4 33.90 -8.40 -17.36
CA GLY A 4 33.28 -8.91 -16.15
C GLY A 4 31.83 -8.43 -15.98
N PRO A 5 31.07 -9.01 -15.04
CA PRO A 5 29.67 -8.67 -14.87
C PRO A 5 29.53 -7.21 -14.42
N ARG A 6 28.73 -6.43 -15.15
CA ARG A 6 28.29 -5.10 -14.69
C ARG A 6 27.35 -5.30 -13.51
N GLN A 7 27.67 -4.67 -12.39
CA GLN A 7 26.75 -4.54 -11.27
C GLN A 7 25.56 -3.67 -11.71
N PRO A 8 24.29 -4.04 -11.47
CA PRO A 8 23.19 -3.17 -11.82
C PRO A 8 22.96 -2.18 -10.68
N GLU A 9 23.37 -0.94 -10.91
CA GLU A 9 22.95 0.22 -10.14
C GLU A 9 21.42 0.38 -10.16
N ALA A 10 20.84 0.48 -8.97
CA ALA A 10 19.41 0.70 -8.72
C ALA A 10 18.89 1.99 -9.36
N ARG A 11 17.79 1.91 -10.15
CA ARG A 11 17.02 3.09 -10.60
C ARG A 11 15.53 2.78 -10.74
N ALA A 12 14.72 3.50 -9.96
CA ALA A 12 13.27 3.46 -9.91
C ALA A 12 12.62 4.43 -10.91
N LEU A 13 11.46 4.08 -11.49
CA LEU A 13 10.49 5.05 -12.05
C LEU A 13 9.08 4.42 -12.24
N TYR A 14 8.03 5.19 -11.95
CA TYR A 14 6.62 4.79 -11.89
C TYR A 14 5.88 4.81 -13.24
N LEU A 15 4.76 4.07 -13.30
CA LEU A 15 3.74 3.93 -14.37
C LEU A 15 4.13 3.13 -15.64
N ALA A 16 5.42 2.91 -15.91
CA ALA A 16 5.85 1.93 -16.92
C ALA A 16 6.06 0.52 -16.35
N ALA A 17 6.04 0.35 -15.02
CA ALA A 17 6.63 -0.80 -14.33
C ALA A 17 5.94 -2.15 -14.60
N GLY A 18 4.61 -2.19 -14.68
CA GLY A 18 3.89 -3.43 -15.01
C GLY A 18 4.32 -3.98 -16.37
N TYR A 19 4.26 -3.16 -17.41
CA TYR A 19 4.70 -3.57 -18.75
C TYR A 19 6.21 -3.77 -18.87
N THR A 20 7.02 -3.05 -18.10
CA THR A 20 8.49 -3.13 -18.15
C THR A 20 9.00 -4.41 -17.49
N ALA A 21 8.42 -4.81 -16.35
CA ALA A 21 8.65 -6.12 -15.74
C ALA A 21 8.23 -7.24 -16.69
N LEU A 22 7.04 -7.12 -17.30
CA LEU A 22 6.57 -8.08 -18.31
C LEU A 22 7.42 -8.10 -19.59
N SER A 23 8.10 -7.01 -19.90
CA SER A 23 9.04 -6.94 -21.04
C SER A 23 10.44 -7.47 -20.72
N GLY A 24 10.69 -7.95 -19.50
CA GLY A 24 11.99 -8.49 -19.05
C GLY A 24 13.08 -7.45 -18.83
N ARG A 25 12.72 -6.17 -18.65
CA ARG A 25 13.70 -5.08 -18.46
C ARG A 25 14.03 -4.81 -16.98
N ILE A 26 13.19 -5.29 -16.06
CA ILE A 26 13.39 -5.23 -14.61
C ILE A 26 12.91 -6.55 -14.00
N ASP A 27 13.54 -6.99 -12.91
CA ASP A 27 13.16 -8.20 -12.20
C ASP A 27 12.07 -7.94 -11.14
N LEU A 28 12.09 -6.75 -10.51
CA LEU A 28 11.16 -6.37 -9.44
C LEU A 28 10.73 -4.91 -9.56
N TYR A 29 9.53 -4.62 -9.06
CA TYR A 29 9.00 -3.29 -8.88
C TYR A 29 8.59 -3.07 -7.42
N LEU A 30 9.06 -1.98 -6.82
CA LEU A 30 8.67 -1.55 -5.49
C LEU A 30 7.77 -0.31 -5.61
N GLY A 31 6.55 -0.40 -5.08
CA GLY A 31 5.51 0.62 -5.22
C GLY A 31 4.36 0.40 -4.23
N PRO A 32 3.21 1.07 -4.41
CA PRO A 32 2.10 0.99 -3.47
C PRO A 32 1.41 -0.35 -3.68
N ASN A 33 1.19 -1.07 -2.60
CA ASN A 33 0.59 -2.40 -2.66
C ASN A 33 -0.81 -2.40 -3.34
N PRO A 34 -1.71 -1.42 -3.14
CA PRO A 34 -2.98 -1.35 -3.88
C PRO A 34 -2.85 -1.40 -5.40
N THR A 35 -1.86 -0.70 -5.95
CA THR A 35 -1.61 -0.70 -7.40
C THR A 35 -1.05 -2.05 -7.87
N ALA A 36 -0.16 -2.65 -7.08
CA ALA A 36 0.43 -3.95 -7.39
C ALA A 36 -0.60 -5.08 -7.31
N ALA A 37 -1.42 -5.12 -6.25
CA ALA A 37 -2.51 -6.08 -6.05
C ALA A 37 -3.51 -6.01 -7.20
N TYR A 38 -3.97 -4.81 -7.57
CA TYR A 38 -4.88 -4.62 -8.71
C TYR A 38 -4.27 -5.12 -10.03
N HIS A 39 -3.01 -4.78 -10.31
CA HIS A 39 -2.33 -5.21 -11.53
C HIS A 39 -2.17 -6.74 -11.58
N ALA A 40 -1.79 -7.37 -10.47
CA ALA A 40 -1.68 -8.82 -10.37
C ALA A 40 -3.02 -9.49 -10.62
N ALA A 41 -4.09 -9.03 -9.96
CA ALA A 41 -5.44 -9.59 -10.08
C ALA A 41 -6.04 -9.43 -11.49
N THR A 42 -5.79 -8.30 -12.16
CA THR A 42 -6.40 -8.02 -13.47
C THR A 42 -5.59 -8.48 -14.67
N SER A 43 -4.26 -8.50 -14.57
CA SER A 43 -3.40 -8.94 -15.67
C SER A 43 -3.15 -10.44 -15.68
N GLY A 44 -3.06 -11.07 -14.49
CA GLY A 44 -2.66 -12.47 -14.34
C GLY A 44 -1.22 -12.76 -14.80
N LYS A 45 -0.38 -11.73 -14.99
CA LYS A 45 0.98 -11.87 -15.54
C LYS A 45 2.08 -11.50 -14.54
N SER A 46 1.71 -11.04 -13.36
CA SER A 46 2.62 -10.66 -12.28
C SER A 46 2.03 -11.10 -10.95
N GLU A 47 2.88 -11.26 -9.94
CA GLU A 47 2.47 -11.56 -8.57
C GLU A 47 3.12 -10.59 -7.58
N VAL A 48 2.50 -10.43 -6.41
CA VAL A 48 3.09 -9.70 -5.29
C VAL A 48 3.92 -10.68 -4.47
N VAL A 49 5.24 -10.52 -4.49
CA VAL A 49 6.19 -11.44 -3.81
C VAL A 49 6.62 -10.97 -2.42
N GLY A 50 6.16 -9.80 -1.98
CA GLY A 50 6.46 -9.27 -0.66
C GLY A 50 5.96 -7.85 -0.47
N THR A 51 5.87 -7.43 0.78
CA THR A 51 5.47 -6.09 1.20
C THR A 51 6.44 -5.57 2.26
N SER A 52 6.54 -4.24 2.36
CA SER A 52 7.25 -3.55 3.43
C SER A 52 6.39 -2.37 3.86
N SER A 53 6.36 -2.10 5.16
CA SER A 53 5.66 -0.93 5.66
C SER A 53 6.36 0.35 5.21
N GLY A 54 5.57 1.34 4.78
CA GLY A 54 6.07 2.70 4.50
C GLY A 54 6.44 3.47 5.77
N ALA A 55 6.06 2.96 6.95
CA ALA A 55 6.35 3.54 8.27
C ALA A 55 7.66 3.02 8.89
N GLY A 56 8.50 2.33 8.11
CA GLY A 56 9.73 1.71 8.60
C GLY A 56 9.51 0.27 9.08
N ALA A 57 10.54 -0.32 9.68
CA ALA A 57 10.56 -1.75 10.00
C ALA A 57 9.68 -2.13 11.21
N THR A 58 9.30 -1.16 12.04
CA THR A 58 8.70 -1.40 13.36
C THR A 58 7.25 -0.93 13.47
N LEU A 59 6.75 -0.18 12.48
CA LEU A 59 5.44 0.44 12.52
C LEU A 59 4.64 0.12 11.26
N GLN A 60 3.32 0.09 11.39
CA GLN A 60 2.40 -0.01 10.27
C GLN A 60 2.14 1.39 9.68
N GLY A 61 2.24 1.52 8.36
CA GLY A 61 1.83 2.73 7.65
C GLY A 61 0.32 2.80 7.55
N LEU A 62 -0.31 3.61 8.39
CA LEU A 62 -1.76 3.84 8.36
C LEU A 62 -2.13 4.83 7.23
N ILE A 63 -3.24 4.54 6.55
CA ILE A 63 -3.80 5.40 5.50
C ILE A 63 -5.07 6.06 6.06
N ALA A 64 -5.19 7.38 5.92
CA ALA A 64 -6.27 8.15 6.51
C ALA A 64 -7.17 8.79 5.44
N ALA A 65 -8.47 8.81 5.70
CA ALA A 65 -9.36 9.82 5.14
C ALA A 65 -9.15 11.14 5.89
N THR A 66 -9.26 12.27 5.19
CA THR A 66 -9.01 13.59 5.80
C THR A 66 -10.21 14.52 5.62
N THR A 67 -10.45 15.33 6.64
CA THR A 67 -11.44 16.41 6.62
C THR A 67 -10.75 17.74 6.89
N LYS A 68 -11.40 18.86 6.51
CA LYS A 68 -10.89 20.18 6.87
C LYS A 68 -10.98 20.35 8.39
N LYS A 69 -9.93 20.87 9.00
CA LYS A 69 -9.94 21.26 10.42
C LYS A 69 -11.13 22.16 10.73
N ASP A 70 -11.75 21.93 11.88
CA ASP A 70 -12.91 22.67 12.40
C ASP A 70 -14.19 22.58 11.52
N SER A 71 -14.28 21.56 10.64
CA SER A 71 -15.48 21.32 9.82
C SER A 71 -16.61 20.61 10.57
N GLY A 72 -16.32 19.99 11.72
CA GLY A 72 -17.26 19.12 12.44
C GLY A 72 -17.53 17.79 11.73
N LEU A 73 -16.69 17.41 10.74
CA LEU A 73 -16.87 16.18 9.96
C LEU A 73 -15.98 15.02 10.42
N VAL A 74 -15.03 15.23 11.34
CA VAL A 74 -14.06 14.18 11.69
C VAL A 74 -14.72 13.06 12.49
N GLU A 75 -15.55 13.40 13.47
CA GLU A 75 -16.31 12.43 14.28
C GLU A 75 -17.32 11.63 13.42
N PRO A 76 -18.24 12.26 12.67
CA PRO A 76 -19.21 11.48 11.89
C PRO A 76 -18.56 10.67 10.75
N LEU A 77 -17.38 11.07 10.25
CA LEU A 77 -16.64 10.27 9.28
C LEU A 77 -16.03 9.03 9.93
N ALA A 78 -15.45 9.16 11.13
CA ALA A 78 -14.92 8.02 11.87
C ALA A 78 -16.03 7.03 12.23
N ASP A 79 -17.17 7.52 12.75
CA ASP A 79 -18.34 6.69 13.08
C ASP A 79 -18.84 5.91 11.86
N ALA A 80 -18.89 6.56 10.68
CA ALA A 80 -19.32 5.90 9.45
C ALA A 80 -18.33 4.84 8.95
N LEU A 81 -17.03 5.03 9.19
CA LEU A 81 -16.00 4.04 8.87
C LEU A 81 -16.09 2.85 9.83
N ASP A 82 -16.25 3.09 11.13
CA ASP A 82 -16.44 2.02 12.13
C ASP A 82 -17.69 1.20 11.84
N GLU A 83 -18.81 1.84 11.50
CA GLU A 83 -20.04 1.13 11.13
C GLU A 83 -19.82 0.16 9.96
N ILE A 84 -19.08 0.54 8.90
CA ILE A 84 -18.82 -0.38 7.78
C ILE A 84 -17.76 -1.44 8.12
N ILE A 85 -16.89 -1.19 9.10
CA ILE A 85 -15.94 -2.16 9.64
C ILE A 85 -16.70 -3.24 10.42
N GLU A 86 -17.47 -2.86 11.44
CA GLU A 86 -18.31 -3.75 12.26
C GLU A 86 -19.31 -4.54 11.41
N ASN A 87 -19.90 -3.78 10.49
CA ASN A 87 -20.56 -4.15 9.26
C ASN A 87 -20.18 -5.41 8.48
N GLY A 88 -18.87 -5.64 8.40
CA GLY A 88 -18.24 -6.49 7.39
C GLY A 88 -18.29 -5.95 5.95
N THR A 89 -18.88 -4.76 5.69
CA THR A 89 -18.89 -4.15 4.36
C THR A 89 -17.47 -3.72 3.95
N TYR A 90 -16.70 -3.18 4.89
CA TYR A 90 -15.27 -2.87 4.70
C TYR A 90 -14.47 -4.09 4.23
N ALA A 91 -14.62 -5.22 4.94
CA ALA A 91 -13.91 -6.46 4.61
C ALA A 91 -14.22 -6.96 3.19
N LYS A 92 -15.49 -6.88 2.76
CA LYS A 92 -15.90 -7.26 1.38
C LYS A 92 -15.23 -6.40 0.32
N VAL A 93 -15.05 -5.10 0.60
CA VAL A 93 -14.36 -4.19 -0.31
C VAL A 93 -12.88 -4.56 -0.39
N LEU A 94 -12.21 -4.76 0.75
CA LEU A 94 -10.80 -5.15 0.76
C LEU A 94 -10.55 -6.47 0.03
N GLU A 95 -11.39 -7.48 0.26
CA GLU A 95 -11.29 -8.78 -0.42
C GLU A 95 -11.40 -8.62 -1.93
N ARG A 96 -12.38 -7.83 -2.41
CA ARG A 96 -12.55 -7.55 -3.83
C ARG A 96 -11.30 -6.95 -4.48
N TRP A 97 -10.54 -6.15 -3.73
CA TRP A 97 -9.33 -5.48 -4.21
C TRP A 97 -8.03 -6.22 -3.88
N GLY A 98 -8.10 -7.38 -3.21
CA GLY A 98 -6.92 -8.14 -2.79
C GLY A 98 -6.11 -7.42 -1.70
N LEU A 99 -6.79 -6.69 -0.81
CA LEU A 99 -6.19 -5.86 0.25
C LEU A 99 -6.58 -6.30 1.66
N SER A 100 -7.04 -7.54 1.82
CA SER A 100 -7.45 -8.06 3.13
C SER A 100 -6.34 -7.97 4.19
N ASP A 101 -5.07 -8.09 3.77
CA ASP A 101 -3.90 -8.00 4.66
C ASP A 101 -3.62 -6.56 5.15
N GLU A 102 -4.29 -5.55 4.59
CA GLU A 102 -4.18 -4.14 5.00
C GLU A 102 -5.33 -3.71 5.92
N ALA A 103 -6.20 -4.65 6.34
CA ALA A 103 -7.33 -4.34 7.19
C ALA A 103 -6.90 -3.74 8.54
N VAL A 104 -7.70 -2.78 9.02
CA VAL A 104 -7.64 -2.26 10.40
C VAL A 104 -8.92 -2.69 11.12
N THR A 105 -8.87 -2.73 12.45
CA THR A 105 -9.99 -3.18 13.28
C THR A 105 -10.97 -2.07 13.63
N ASP A 106 -10.54 -0.81 13.55
CA ASP A 106 -11.28 0.36 13.98
C ASP A 106 -10.70 1.63 13.32
N SER A 107 -11.50 2.69 13.29
CA SER A 107 -11.19 4.00 12.73
C SER A 107 -10.74 4.97 13.82
N GLU A 108 -9.43 5.16 13.95
CA GLU A 108 -8.87 6.10 14.93
C GLU A 108 -8.86 7.56 14.42
N ILE A 109 -9.22 8.50 15.30
CA ILE A 109 -9.07 9.94 15.03
C ILE A 109 -7.71 10.42 15.52
N ASN A 110 -6.86 10.85 14.59
CA ASN A 110 -5.51 11.39 14.86
C ASN A 110 -4.69 10.52 15.83
N PRO A 111 -4.50 9.20 15.56
CA PRO A 111 -3.63 8.36 16.37
C PRO A 111 -2.18 8.91 16.35
N PRO A 112 -1.31 8.46 17.28
CA PRO A 112 0.10 8.84 17.29
C PRO A 112 0.73 8.63 15.90
N GLY A 113 1.36 9.70 15.38
CA GLY A 113 2.05 9.65 14.09
C GLY A 113 3.38 8.88 14.16
N LEU A 114 4.11 8.90 13.04
CA LEU A 114 5.44 8.29 12.97
C LEU A 114 6.41 8.99 13.94
N PRO A 115 7.28 8.23 14.63
CA PRO A 115 8.30 8.78 15.51
C PRO A 115 9.33 9.56 14.67
N GLU A 116 9.91 10.61 15.26
CA GLU A 116 10.96 11.40 14.61
C GLU A 116 12.26 10.61 14.40
N THR A 117 12.48 9.55 15.18
CA THR A 117 13.65 8.67 15.09
C THR A 117 13.25 7.22 15.31
N ASP A 118 13.72 6.33 14.44
CA ASP A 118 13.68 4.88 14.65
C ASP A 118 14.65 4.56 15.80
N LYS A 119 14.14 4.02 16.91
CA LYS A 119 14.96 3.51 18.02
C LYS A 119 15.20 2.02 17.88
#